data_AF-A0A7J8JML0-F1
#
_entry.id   AF-A0A7J8JML0-F1
#
_cell.length_a   1.000
_cell.length_b   1.000
_cell.length_c   1.000
_cell.angle_alpha   90.00
_cell.angle_beta   90.00
_cell.angle_gamma   90.00
#
_symmetry.space_group_name_H-M   'P 1'
#
loop_
_entity.id
_entity.type
_entity.pdbx_description
1 polymer ?
#
loop_
_entity_poly.entity_id
_entity_poly.type
_entity_poly.pdbx_seq_one_letter_code
_entity_poly.pdbx_strand_id
1 'polypeptide(L)'
;MLKLAALESNKNQDLEKKEGRIDDLLRANCDLRRQIDEQQKLLEKYKERLNKCISMSKKLLIEKSTQEKLSSREKSMQDRLRLGHFTTVRHGASFTEQWTDGFAFQNLVKQQEWVNQQREDIERQRKLLAKRKPPTANNSQAPSTNSEPKQRKNKAVNGAENDPFVRPNLPQLLTLAEYHEQEEIFKLRLGHLKKEEAEIQAELERLERVRNLHIRELKRINNEDNSQ
;
A
#
# COMPACT_ATOMS: atom_id res chain seq x y z
N MET A 1 -1.22 -34.63 -109.25
CA MET A 1 -2.52 -34.82 -108.57
C MET A 1 -2.38 -35.53 -107.22
N LEU A 2 -1.92 -36.79 -107.15
CA LEU A 2 -1.83 -37.54 -105.88
C LEU A 2 -0.92 -36.92 -104.78
N LYS A 3 0.24 -36.36 -105.15
CA LYS A 3 1.17 -35.73 -104.20
C LYS A 3 0.61 -34.43 -103.58
N LEU A 4 -0.21 -33.69 -104.34
CA LEU A 4 -0.90 -32.49 -103.85
C LEU A 4 -2.01 -32.85 -102.86
N ALA A 5 -2.82 -33.87 -103.16
CA ALA A 5 -3.87 -34.34 -102.27
C ALA A 5 -3.34 -34.86 -100.92
N ALA A 6 -2.19 -35.56 -100.92
CA ALA A 6 -1.55 -36.02 -99.68
C ALA A 6 -1.00 -34.86 -98.83
N LEU A 7 -0.44 -33.83 -99.48
CA LEU A 7 0.01 -32.61 -98.80
C LEU A 7 -1.16 -31.83 -98.20
N GLU A 8 -2.28 -31.74 -98.92
CA GLU A 8 -3.51 -31.09 -98.46
C GLU A 8 -4.15 -31.84 -97.28
N SER A 9 -4.20 -33.17 -97.33
CA SER A 9 -4.69 -34.01 -96.23
C SER A 9 -3.82 -33.88 -94.97
N ASN A 10 -2.49 -33.91 -95.09
CA ASN A 10 -1.59 -33.69 -93.95
C ASN A 10 -1.76 -32.28 -93.37
N LYS A 11 -1.90 -31.26 -94.22
CA LYS A 11 -2.14 -29.88 -93.78
C LYS A 11 -3.48 -29.75 -93.04
N ASN A 12 -4.54 -30.39 -93.51
CA ASN A 12 -5.83 -30.40 -92.83
C ASN A 12 -5.76 -31.12 -91.47
N GLN A 13 -5.04 -32.25 -91.39
CA GLN A 13 -4.85 -32.96 -90.12
C GLN A 13 -4.06 -32.12 -89.10
N ASP A 14 -3.05 -31.38 -89.57
CA ASP A 14 -2.29 -30.47 -88.71
C ASP A 14 -3.11 -29.24 -88.28
N LEU A 15 -4.03 -28.77 -89.14
CA LEU A 15 -4.98 -27.71 -88.78
C LEU A 15 -5.95 -28.20 -87.70
N GLU A 16 -6.54 -29.39 -87.85
CA GLU A 16 -7.46 -29.98 -86.88
C GLU A 16 -6.79 -30.20 -85.51
N LYS A 17 -5.53 -30.66 -85.48
CA LYS A 17 -4.74 -30.75 -84.23
C LYS A 17 -4.50 -29.39 -83.58
N LYS A 18 -4.23 -28.36 -84.39
CA LYS A 18 -4.03 -26.99 -83.89
C LYS A 18 -5.33 -26.40 -83.37
N GLU A 19 -6.44 -26.63 -84.04
CA GLU A 19 -7.79 -26.21 -83.61
C GLU A 19 -8.16 -26.86 -82.28
N GLY A 20 -7.99 -28.19 -82.15
CA GLY A 20 -8.21 -28.87 -80.87
C GLY A 20 -7.31 -28.34 -79.74
N ARG A 21 -6.05 -28.01 -80.05
CA ARG A 21 -5.14 -27.38 -79.07
C ARG A 21 -5.59 -25.98 -78.69
N ILE A 22 -6.11 -25.19 -79.63
CA ILE A 22 -6.67 -23.86 -79.37
C ILE A 22 -7.88 -23.99 -78.44
N ASP A 23 -8.79 -24.93 -78.70
CA ASP A 23 -9.97 -25.15 -77.87
C ASP A 23 -9.62 -25.55 -76.43
N ASP A 24 -8.62 -26.42 -76.24
CA ASP A 24 -8.12 -26.78 -74.92
C ASP A 24 -7.50 -25.59 -74.18
N LEU A 25 -6.72 -24.77 -74.89
CA LEU A 25 -6.13 -23.56 -74.32
C LEU A 25 -7.20 -22.53 -73.95
N LEU A 26 -8.26 -22.41 -74.75
CA LEU A 26 -9.40 -21.53 -74.45
C LEU A 26 -10.17 -22.01 -73.22
N ARG A 27 -10.45 -23.32 -73.09
CA ARG A 27 -11.05 -23.91 -71.89
C ARG A 27 -10.20 -23.66 -70.65
N ALA A 28 -8.90 -23.93 -70.72
CA ALA A 28 -7.99 -23.67 -69.62
C ALA A 28 -7.92 -22.19 -69.24
N ASN A 29 -7.98 -21.27 -70.22
CA ASN A 29 -7.99 -19.84 -69.96
C ASN A 29 -9.28 -19.41 -69.22
N CYS A 30 -10.43 -19.96 -69.62
CA CYS A 30 -11.70 -19.72 -68.91
C CYS A 30 -11.65 -20.23 -67.47
N ASP A 31 -11.10 -21.43 -67.24
CA ASP A 31 -10.95 -21.98 -65.89
C ASP A 31 -10.00 -21.14 -65.03
N LEU A 32 -8.87 -20.69 -65.59
CA LEU A 32 -7.93 -19.82 -64.90
C LEU A 32 -8.55 -18.45 -64.56
N ARG A 33 -9.34 -17.88 -65.47
CA ARG A 33 -10.10 -16.63 -65.19
C ARG A 33 -11.06 -16.83 -64.03
N ARG A 34 -11.83 -17.92 -64.02
CA ARG A 34 -12.74 -18.25 -62.92
C ARG A 34 -12.00 -18.42 -61.60
N GLN A 35 -10.85 -19.11 -61.60
CA GLN A 35 -10.01 -19.26 -60.41
C GLN A 35 -9.50 -17.91 -59.90
N ILE A 36 -9.06 -17.00 -60.79
CA ILE A 36 -8.64 -15.65 -60.42
C ILE A 36 -9.79 -14.90 -59.76
N ASP A 37 -10.99 -14.94 -60.33
CA ASP A 37 -12.17 -14.26 -59.76
C ASP A 37 -12.54 -14.81 -58.38
N GLU A 38 -12.45 -16.13 -58.19
CA GLU A 38 -12.69 -16.78 -56.90
C GLU A 38 -11.62 -16.38 -55.85
N GLN A 39 -10.34 -16.36 -56.24
CA GLN A 39 -9.26 -15.92 -55.37
C GLN A 39 -9.38 -14.43 -55.00
N GLN A 40 -9.79 -13.58 -55.94
CA GLN A 40 -10.04 -12.16 -55.67
C GLN A 40 -11.19 -11.97 -54.66
N LYS A 41 -12.30 -12.71 -54.82
CA LYS A 41 -13.41 -12.68 -53.85
C LYS A 41 -12.98 -13.16 -52.47
N LEU A 42 -12.15 -14.20 -52.40
CA LEU A 42 -11.62 -14.70 -51.13
C LEU A 42 -10.68 -13.69 -50.46
N LEU A 43 -9.79 -13.07 -51.25
CA LEU A 43 -8.90 -12.01 -50.77
C LEU A 43 -9.69 -10.83 -50.20
N GLU A 44 -10.78 -10.42 -50.85
CA GLU A 44 -11.61 -9.32 -50.36
C GLU A 44 -12.29 -9.67 -49.03
N LYS A 45 -12.80 -10.92 -48.88
CA LYS A 45 -13.31 -11.41 -47.59
C LYS A 45 -12.25 -11.38 -46.49
N TYR A 46 -11.00 -11.73 -46.80
CA TYR A 46 -9.91 -11.66 -45.82
C TYR A 46 -9.58 -10.22 -45.42
N LYS A 47 -9.54 -9.28 -46.38
CA LYS A 47 -9.35 -7.85 -46.10
C LYS A 47 -10.47 -7.30 -45.22
N GLU A 48 -11.72 -7.61 -45.53
CA GLU A 48 -12.86 -7.20 -44.70
C GLU A 48 -12.75 -7.74 -43.27
N ARG A 49 -12.39 -9.02 -43.12
CA ARG A 49 -12.18 -9.63 -41.80
C ARG A 49 -11.04 -8.94 -41.04
N LEU A 50 -9.92 -8.68 -41.72
CA LEU A 50 -8.79 -7.97 -41.12
C LEU A 50 -9.19 -6.55 -40.68
N ASN A 51 -9.91 -5.81 -41.52
CA ASN A 51 -10.40 -4.47 -41.19
C ASN A 51 -11.33 -4.48 -39.98
N LYS A 52 -12.21 -5.48 -39.85
CA LYS A 52 -13.05 -5.67 -38.66
C LYS A 52 -12.19 -5.94 -37.41
N CYS A 53 -11.18 -6.80 -37.52
CA CYS A 53 -10.24 -7.06 -36.43
C CYS A 53 -9.50 -5.78 -36.01
N ILE A 54 -8.94 -5.02 -36.95
CA ILE A 54 -8.23 -3.75 -36.67
C ILE A 54 -9.16 -2.76 -35.96
N SER A 55 -10.38 -2.60 -36.45
CA SER A 55 -11.38 -1.70 -35.84
C SER A 55 -11.70 -2.11 -34.41
N MET A 56 -11.92 -3.41 -34.17
CA MET A 56 -12.18 -3.94 -32.83
C MET A 56 -10.98 -3.72 -31.90
N SER A 57 -9.77 -4.05 -32.35
CA SER A 57 -8.54 -3.83 -31.58
C SER A 57 -8.35 -2.36 -31.22
N LYS A 58 -8.59 -1.44 -32.15
CA LYS A 58 -8.53 0.01 -31.87
C LYS A 58 -9.54 0.42 -30.81
N LYS A 59 -10.79 -0.04 -30.90
CA LYS A 59 -11.83 0.25 -29.90
C LYS A 59 -11.45 -0.26 -28.52
N LEU A 60 -11.02 -1.52 -28.42
CA LEU A 60 -10.62 -2.12 -27.15
C LEU A 60 -9.40 -1.43 -26.52
N LEU A 61 -8.44 -0.97 -27.32
CA LEU A 61 -7.30 -0.20 -26.83
C LEU A 61 -7.72 1.17 -26.28
N ILE A 62 -8.61 1.88 -26.98
CA ILE A 62 -9.15 3.17 -26.51
C ILE A 62 -9.95 2.98 -25.21
N GLU A 63 -10.82 1.96 -25.18
CA GLU A 63 -11.63 1.65 -24.00
C GLU A 63 -10.76 1.28 -22.81
N LYS A 64 -9.74 0.43 -23.01
CA LYS A 64 -8.77 0.08 -21.96
C LYS A 64 -8.01 1.31 -21.45
N SER A 65 -7.53 2.16 -22.34
CA SER A 65 -6.84 3.41 -21.96
C SER A 65 -7.77 4.34 -21.16
N THR A 66 -9.03 4.47 -21.57
CA THR A 66 -10.04 5.27 -20.87
C THR A 66 -10.31 4.72 -19.48
N GLN A 67 -10.47 3.39 -19.37
CA GLN A 67 -10.70 2.70 -18.11
C GLN A 67 -9.50 2.87 -17.15
N GLU A 68 -8.27 2.75 -17.64
CA GLU A 68 -7.05 2.96 -16.85
C GLU A 68 -6.95 4.40 -16.34
N LYS A 69 -7.31 5.39 -17.18
CA LYS A 69 -7.36 6.80 -16.77
C LYS A 69 -8.38 7.03 -15.66
N LEU A 70 -9.59 6.49 -15.79
CA LEU A 70 -10.65 6.60 -14.78
C LEU A 70 -10.23 5.93 -13.46
N SER A 71 -9.70 4.71 -13.51
CA SER A 71 -9.25 3.98 -12.33
C SER A 71 -8.11 4.71 -11.60
N SER A 72 -7.19 5.32 -12.35
CA SER A 72 -6.10 6.13 -11.77
C SER A 72 -6.64 7.37 -11.05
N ARG A 73 -7.68 8.02 -11.59
CA ARG A 73 -8.34 9.17 -10.95
C ARG A 73 -9.10 8.80 -9.70
N GLU A 74 -9.85 7.70 -9.74
CA GLU A 74 -10.58 7.18 -8.59
C GLU A 74 -9.62 6.84 -7.44
N LYS A 75 -8.54 6.12 -7.74
CA LYS A 75 -7.49 5.82 -6.77
C LYS A 75 -6.88 7.09 -6.20
N SER A 76 -6.56 8.08 -7.06
CA SER A 76 -6.02 9.36 -6.60
C SER A 76 -6.99 10.12 -5.69
N MET A 77 -8.29 10.07 -5.94
CA MET A 77 -9.30 10.70 -5.07
C MET A 77 -9.38 10.01 -3.71
N GLN A 78 -9.30 8.68 -3.67
CA GLN A 78 -9.28 7.92 -2.42
C GLN A 78 -8.00 8.18 -1.62
N ASP A 79 -6.84 8.15 -2.28
CA ASP A 79 -5.55 8.44 -1.67
C ASP A 79 -5.49 9.89 -1.17
N ARG A 80 -6.16 10.83 -1.83
CA ARG A 80 -6.29 12.22 -1.38
C ARG A 80 -6.90 12.33 0.02
N LEU A 81 -7.97 11.57 0.28
CA LEU A 81 -8.65 11.58 1.59
C LEU A 81 -7.86 10.80 2.65
N ARG A 82 -7.22 9.71 2.23
CA ARG A 82 -6.53 8.79 3.13
C ARG A 82 -5.14 9.28 3.53
N LEU A 83 -4.35 9.72 2.57
CA LEU A 83 -2.95 10.09 2.73
C LEU A 83 -2.79 11.60 2.89
N GLY A 84 -3.58 12.39 2.16
CA GLY A 84 -3.54 13.84 2.23
C GLY A 84 -3.48 14.51 0.86
N HIS A 85 -3.38 15.84 0.86
CA HIS A 85 -3.29 16.66 -0.34
C HIS A 85 -2.48 17.93 -0.12
N PHE A 86 -2.07 18.56 -1.22
CA PHE A 86 -1.52 19.91 -1.15
C PHE A 86 -2.65 20.93 -1.01
N THR A 87 -2.43 21.92 -0.16
CA THR A 87 -3.28 23.10 0.02
C THR A 87 -2.41 24.32 -0.14
N THR A 88 -2.90 25.33 -0.86
CA THR A 88 -2.20 26.60 -1.00
C THR A 88 -2.43 27.46 0.25
N VAL A 89 -1.34 27.86 0.90
CA VAL A 89 -1.36 28.69 2.10
C VAL A 89 -0.66 30.02 1.80
N ARG A 90 -1.26 31.12 2.27
CA ARG A 90 -0.73 32.47 2.08
C ARG A 90 0.29 32.81 3.19
N HIS A 91 1.49 33.19 2.79
CA HIS A 91 2.55 33.68 3.67
C HIS A 91 2.88 35.13 3.31
N GLY A 92 2.23 36.07 3.99
CA GLY A 92 2.39 37.50 3.68
C GLY A 92 1.98 37.79 2.22
N ALA A 93 2.92 38.24 1.39
CA ALA A 93 2.67 38.54 -0.03
C ALA A 93 2.86 37.32 -0.98
N SER A 94 3.30 36.17 -0.47
CA SER A 94 3.52 34.97 -1.28
C SER A 94 2.52 33.85 -0.96
N PHE A 95 2.41 32.89 -1.87
CA PHE A 95 1.65 31.66 -1.68
C PHE A 95 2.60 30.46 -1.76
N THR A 96 2.39 29.48 -0.89
CA THR A 96 3.19 28.25 -0.84
C THR A 96 2.26 27.05 -0.72
N GLU A 97 2.61 25.95 -1.37
CA GLU A 97 1.89 24.69 -1.18
C GLU A 97 2.36 23.99 0.09
N GLN A 98 1.41 23.57 0.92
CA GLN A 98 1.64 22.80 2.13
C GLN A 98 0.88 21.47 2.05
N TRP A 99 1.52 20.40 2.50
CA TRP A 99 0.86 19.10 2.62
C TRP A 99 -0.09 19.10 3.82
N THR A 100 -1.33 18.67 3.61
CA THR A 100 -2.35 18.44 4.63
C THR A 100 -2.61 16.95 4.74
N ASP A 101 -2.38 16.38 5.92
CA ASP A 101 -2.49 14.95 6.16
C ASP A 101 -3.93 14.44 6.14
N GLY A 102 -4.12 13.28 5.50
CA GLY A 102 -5.38 12.55 5.48
C GLY A 102 -5.63 11.71 6.74
N PHE A 103 -6.78 11.03 6.79
CA PHE A 103 -7.22 10.34 8.00
C PHE A 103 -6.25 9.25 8.49
N ALA A 104 -5.47 8.62 7.60
CA ALA A 104 -4.56 7.54 7.99
C ALA A 104 -3.43 8.06 8.88
N PHE A 105 -2.81 9.20 8.51
CA PHE A 105 -1.79 9.85 9.32
C PHE A 105 -2.39 10.46 10.59
N GLN A 106 -3.55 11.13 10.48
CA GLN A 106 -4.23 11.70 11.66
C GLN A 106 -4.56 10.63 12.71
N ASN A 107 -4.98 9.44 12.30
CA ASN A 107 -5.26 8.33 13.21
C ASN A 107 -3.99 7.80 13.87
N LEU A 108 -2.88 7.68 13.14
CA LEU A 108 -1.59 7.30 13.75
C LEU A 108 -1.10 8.32 14.76
N VAL A 109 -1.22 9.62 14.46
CA VAL A 109 -0.84 10.68 15.41
C VAL A 109 -1.67 10.56 16.69
N LYS A 110 -2.99 10.37 16.58
CA LYS A 110 -3.87 10.15 17.75
C LYS A 110 -3.49 8.90 18.54
N GLN A 111 -3.15 7.80 17.87
CA GLN A 111 -2.69 6.57 18.53
C GLN A 111 -1.36 6.82 19.26
N GLN A 112 -0.41 7.51 18.63
CA GLN A 112 0.88 7.85 19.23
C GLN A 112 0.70 8.74 20.47
N GLU A 113 -0.18 9.74 20.41
CA GLU A 113 -0.53 10.59 21.54
C GLU A 113 -1.16 9.79 22.69
N TRP A 114 -2.06 8.85 22.37
CA TRP A 114 -2.68 7.97 23.38
C TRP A 114 -1.64 7.08 24.08
N VAL A 115 -0.74 6.44 23.32
CA VAL A 115 0.36 5.63 23.86
C VAL A 115 1.28 6.47 24.75
N ASN A 116 1.63 7.67 24.30
CA ASN A 116 2.45 8.60 25.07
C ASN A 116 1.78 8.98 26.40
N GLN A 117 0.48 9.29 26.38
CA GLN A 117 -0.28 9.62 27.59
C GLN A 117 -0.32 8.45 28.57
N GLN A 118 -0.57 7.22 28.09
CA GLN A 118 -0.55 6.02 28.94
C GLN A 118 0.84 5.79 29.56
N ARG A 119 1.91 6.00 28.79
CA ARG A 119 3.29 5.90 29.28
C ARG A 119 3.57 6.90 30.40
N GLU A 120 3.16 8.16 30.20
CA GLU A 120 3.31 9.22 31.22
C GLU A 120 2.51 8.93 32.49
N ASP A 121 1.29 8.40 32.36
CA ASP A 121 0.46 8.04 33.51
C ASP A 121 1.05 6.88 34.30
N ILE A 122 1.60 5.86 33.64
CA ILE A 122 2.32 4.77 34.32
C ILE A 122 3.55 5.31 35.03
N GLU A 123 4.31 6.22 34.42
CA GLU A 123 5.49 6.80 35.07
C GLU A 123 5.10 7.67 36.28
N ARG A 124 3.97 8.38 36.21
CA ARG A 124 3.40 9.09 37.37
C ARG A 124 3.00 8.11 38.49
N GLN A 125 2.38 6.99 38.14
CA GLN A 125 2.00 5.93 39.08
C GLN A 125 3.23 5.25 39.71
N ARG A 126 4.29 4.97 38.94
CA ARG A 126 5.57 4.45 39.47
C ARG A 126 6.21 5.38 40.48
N LYS A 127 6.21 6.70 40.21
CA LYS A 127 6.69 7.71 41.18
C LYS A 127 5.88 7.73 42.47
N LEU A 128 4.56 7.51 42.40
CA LEU A 128 3.71 7.39 43.58
C LEU A 128 3.95 6.07 44.33
N LEU A 129 4.12 4.97 43.62
CA LEU A 129 4.43 3.66 44.20
C LEU A 129 5.75 3.71 44.96
N ALA A 130 6.79 4.34 44.40
CA ALA A 130 8.10 4.49 45.05
C ALA A 130 8.02 5.20 46.42
N LYS A 131 7.05 6.11 46.62
CA LYS A 131 6.80 6.78 47.91
C LYS A 131 6.10 5.88 48.94
N ARG A 132 5.50 4.77 48.51
CA ARG A 132 4.78 3.80 49.35
C ARG A 132 5.60 2.53 49.63
N LYS A 133 6.90 2.55 49.30
CA LYS A 133 7.80 1.41 49.46
C LYS A 133 7.85 0.97 50.94
N PRO A 134 7.55 -0.30 51.26
CA PRO A 134 7.64 -0.79 52.62
C PRO A 134 9.08 -0.79 53.15
N PRO A 135 9.29 -0.49 54.45
CA PRO A 135 10.61 -0.57 55.07
C PRO A 135 11.12 -2.01 55.01
N THR A 136 12.29 -2.21 54.40
CA THR A 136 12.94 -3.51 54.32
C THR A 136 13.43 -3.92 55.71
N ALA A 137 12.75 -4.85 56.37
CA ALA A 137 13.30 -5.56 57.53
C ALA A 137 14.29 -6.62 57.01
N ASN A 138 15.55 -6.22 56.81
CA ASN A 138 16.78 -7.02 56.89
C ASN A 138 17.87 -6.45 55.98
N ASN A 139 18.81 -5.71 56.57
CA ASN A 139 20.17 -5.68 56.08
C ASN A 139 21.07 -6.20 57.21
N SER A 140 21.09 -7.52 57.36
CA SER A 140 22.03 -8.23 58.22
C SER A 140 23.13 -8.79 57.35
N GLN A 141 24.27 -8.08 57.24
CA GLN A 141 25.64 -8.63 57.28
C GLN A 141 26.71 -7.59 56.90
N ALA A 142 27.47 -7.16 57.91
CA ALA A 142 28.94 -7.13 57.90
C ALA A 142 29.44 -6.91 59.35
N PRO A 143 30.38 -7.71 59.88
CA PRO A 143 30.98 -7.44 61.19
C PRO A 143 32.18 -6.51 61.01
N SER A 144 32.15 -5.34 61.66
CA SER A 144 33.36 -4.56 61.93
C SER A 144 33.36 -4.12 63.39
N THR A 145 34.54 -4.20 63.97
CA THR A 145 34.89 -4.23 65.38
C THR A 145 34.81 -2.86 66.07
N ASN A 146 34.68 -2.91 67.41
CA ASN A 146 34.96 -1.86 68.40
C ASN A 146 34.13 -0.56 68.40
N SER A 147 33.21 -0.42 69.36
CA SER A 147 33.39 0.39 70.58
C SER A 147 32.06 0.56 71.34
N GLU A 148 32.17 0.53 72.67
CA GLU A 148 31.11 0.49 73.69
C GLU A 148 30.52 1.90 74.00
N PRO A 149 29.58 2.09 74.95
CA PRO A 149 28.18 2.40 74.67
C PRO A 149 27.73 3.81 75.14
N LYS A 150 26.61 4.33 74.61
CA LYS A 150 25.83 5.40 75.28
C LYS A 150 24.36 5.03 75.41
N GLN A 151 24.00 4.78 76.67
CA GLN A 151 22.65 4.71 77.19
C GLN A 151 21.82 5.92 76.74
N ARG A 152 20.61 5.68 76.22
CA ARG A 152 19.45 6.51 76.53
C ARG A 152 18.21 5.61 76.53
N LYS A 153 17.72 5.34 77.73
CA LYS A 153 16.37 4.82 77.99
C LYS A 153 15.37 5.72 77.28
N ASN A 154 14.45 5.15 76.52
CA ASN A 154 13.11 5.69 76.46
C ASN A 154 12.09 4.57 76.60
N LYS A 155 11.14 4.89 77.47
CA LYS A 155 10.23 4.04 78.20
C LYS A 155 9.05 3.69 77.29
N ALA A 156 8.69 2.41 77.24
CA ALA A 156 7.38 2.00 76.77
C ALA A 156 6.30 2.63 77.67
N VAL A 157 5.35 3.34 77.09
CA VAL A 157 4.06 3.64 77.71
C VAL A 157 3.00 3.33 76.66
N ASN A 158 2.28 2.25 76.93
CA ASN A 158 0.96 1.98 76.36
C ASN A 158 -0.06 2.96 76.96
N GLY A 159 -1.01 3.40 76.12
CA GLY A 159 -2.35 3.79 76.54
C GLY A 159 -2.57 5.28 76.77
N ALA A 160 -3.21 5.94 75.79
CA ALA A 160 -4.27 6.92 76.03
C ALA A 160 -4.98 7.20 74.70
N GLU A 161 -6.22 6.72 74.61
CA GLU A 161 -7.15 7.04 73.53
C GLU A 161 -7.62 8.50 73.70
N ASN A 162 -7.81 9.20 72.58
CA ASN A 162 -8.18 10.63 72.42
C ASN A 162 -7.01 11.61 72.27
N ASP A 163 -6.51 11.72 71.04
CA ASP A 163 -5.84 12.91 70.52
C ASP A 163 -6.70 13.46 69.36
N PRO A 164 -7.23 14.71 69.41
CA PRO A 164 -8.07 15.26 68.35
C PRO A 164 -7.24 15.74 67.13
N PHE A 165 -5.94 15.50 67.14
CA PHE A 165 -5.08 15.76 65.99
C PHE A 165 -5.30 14.67 64.94
N VAL A 166 -6.13 14.97 63.93
CA VAL A 166 -6.25 14.15 62.71
C VAL A 166 -4.85 14.05 62.10
N ARG A 167 -4.13 12.97 62.41
CA ARG A 167 -2.90 12.63 61.71
C ARG A 167 -3.26 12.57 60.22
N PRO A 168 -2.54 13.30 59.35
CA PRO A 168 -2.74 13.15 57.91
C PRO A 168 -2.70 11.67 57.59
N ASN A 169 -3.74 11.16 56.92
CA ASN A 169 -3.88 9.76 56.57
C ASN A 169 -2.57 9.31 55.88
N LEU A 170 -1.68 8.62 56.62
CA LEU A 170 -0.42 8.16 56.06
C LEU A 170 -0.80 7.25 54.88
N PRO A 171 -0.13 7.37 53.73
CA PRO A 171 -0.36 6.44 52.63
C PRO A 171 -0.29 5.02 53.19
N GLN A 172 -1.38 4.25 53.06
CA GLN A 172 -1.42 2.85 53.47
C GLN A 172 -0.16 2.19 52.90
N LEU A 173 0.79 1.84 53.77
CA LEU A 173 2.01 1.17 53.35
C LEU A 173 1.61 -0.18 52.78
N LEU A 174 2.00 -0.43 51.53
CA LEU A 174 1.78 -1.70 50.86
C LEU A 174 2.62 -2.77 51.55
N THR A 175 2.14 -4.01 51.56
CA THR A 175 3.00 -5.15 51.91
C THR A 175 4.10 -5.30 50.85
N LEU A 176 5.22 -5.95 51.22
CA LEU A 176 6.34 -6.16 50.28
C LEU A 176 5.90 -6.92 49.02
N ALA A 177 5.01 -7.89 49.18
CA ALA A 177 4.47 -8.68 48.07
C ALA A 177 3.63 -7.81 47.12
N GLU A 178 2.70 -7.01 47.64
CA GLU A 178 1.87 -6.11 46.83
C GLU A 178 2.70 -5.03 46.12
N TYR A 179 3.76 -4.52 46.77
CA TYR A 179 4.66 -3.55 46.15
C TYR A 179 5.38 -4.15 44.93
N HIS A 180 5.97 -5.35 45.06
CA HIS A 180 6.64 -6.03 43.94
C HIS A 180 5.67 -6.40 42.82
N GLU A 181 4.45 -6.81 43.16
CA GLU A 181 3.41 -7.10 42.17
C GLU A 181 3.09 -5.86 41.32
N GLN A 182 2.91 -4.69 41.96
CA GLN A 182 2.67 -3.44 41.23
C GLN A 182 3.86 -3.03 40.35
N GLU A 183 5.10 -3.25 40.80
CA GLU A 183 6.28 -3.00 39.97
C GLU A 183 6.32 -3.87 38.72
N GLU A 184 6.05 -5.18 38.83
CA GLU A 184 6.01 -6.08 37.68
C GLU A 184 4.83 -5.75 36.74
N ILE A 185 3.66 -5.37 37.27
CA ILE A 185 2.54 -4.90 36.44
C ILE A 185 2.95 -3.69 35.60
N PHE A 186 3.56 -2.66 36.21
CA PHE A 186 3.99 -1.47 35.47
C PHE A 186 5.06 -1.78 34.44
N LYS A 187 6.01 -2.65 34.76
CA LYS A 187 7.05 -3.09 33.84
C LYS A 187 6.47 -3.82 32.62
N LEU A 188 5.52 -4.74 32.83
CA LEU A 188 4.83 -5.44 31.74
C LEU A 188 4.05 -4.47 30.85
N ARG A 189 3.31 -3.53 31.44
CA ARG A 189 2.55 -2.51 30.69
C ARG A 189 3.46 -1.59 29.88
N LEU A 190 4.57 -1.12 30.44
CA LEU A 190 5.57 -0.34 29.70
C LEU A 190 6.20 -1.13 28.56
N GLY A 191 6.45 -2.43 28.77
CA GLY A 191 6.90 -3.33 27.70
C GLY A 191 5.91 -3.42 26.55
N HIS A 192 4.61 -3.54 26.86
CA HIS A 192 3.54 -3.54 25.86
C HIS A 192 3.47 -2.21 25.10
N LEU A 193 3.43 -1.08 25.80
CA LEU A 193 3.39 0.25 25.18
C LEU A 193 4.60 0.51 24.29
N LYS A 194 5.80 0.04 24.67
CA LYS A 194 7.00 0.14 23.84
C LYS A 194 6.88 -0.67 22.55
N LYS A 195 6.22 -1.82 22.59
CA LYS A 195 5.95 -2.63 21.38
C LYS A 195 4.95 -1.91 20.48
N GLU A 196 3.88 -1.37 21.04
CA GLU A 196 2.88 -0.59 20.31
C GLU A 196 3.48 0.66 19.65
N GLU A 197 4.37 1.38 20.35
CA GLU A 197 5.13 2.51 19.79
C GLU A 197 6.00 2.10 18.59
N ALA A 198 6.63 0.92 18.65
CA ALA A 198 7.40 0.40 17.51
C ALA A 198 6.50 0.00 16.33
N GLU A 199 5.31 -0.55 16.59
CA GLU A 199 4.33 -0.88 15.55
C GLU A 199 3.77 0.39 14.88
N ILE A 200 3.45 1.44 15.65
CA ILE A 200 3.02 2.75 15.14
C ILE A 200 4.12 3.35 14.25
N GLN A 201 5.39 3.31 14.69
CA GLN A 201 6.50 3.84 13.92
C GLN A 201 6.70 3.09 12.59
N ALA A 202 6.60 1.76 12.60
CA ALA A 202 6.71 0.96 11.38
C ALA A 202 5.56 1.25 10.40
N GLU A 203 4.34 1.45 10.90
CA GLU A 203 3.18 1.82 10.08
C GLU A 203 3.30 3.25 9.54
N LEU A 204 3.84 4.19 10.31
CA LEU A 204 4.13 5.55 9.86
C LEU A 204 5.10 5.53 8.66
N GLU A 205 6.23 4.84 8.78
CA GLU A 205 7.19 4.69 7.67
C GLU A 205 6.55 4.07 6.42
N ARG A 206 5.68 3.07 6.63
CA ARG A 206 4.94 2.43 5.53
C ARG A 206 4.02 3.44 4.84
N LEU A 207 3.25 4.23 5.60
CA LEU A 207 2.38 5.27 5.06
C LEU A 207 3.18 6.36 4.35
N GLU A 208 4.35 6.75 4.84
CA GLU A 208 5.20 7.75 4.18
C GLU A 208 5.69 7.28 2.80
N ARG A 209 6.06 6.00 2.66
CA ARG A 209 6.41 5.42 1.34
C ARG A 209 5.23 5.49 0.38
N VAL A 210 4.03 5.17 0.86
CA VAL A 210 2.80 5.23 0.05
C VAL A 210 2.45 6.68 -0.31
N ARG A 211 2.57 7.64 0.64
CA ARG A 211 2.41 9.08 0.41
C ARG A 211 3.35 9.57 -0.69
N ASN A 212 4.62 9.17 -0.67
CA ASN A 212 5.60 9.58 -1.68
C ASN A 212 5.29 9.04 -3.08
N LEU A 213 4.64 7.87 -3.18
CA LEU A 213 4.11 7.37 -4.45
C LEU A 213 2.90 8.20 -4.89
N HIS A 214 1.99 8.50 -3.97
CA HIS A 214 0.82 9.33 -4.26
C HIS A 214 1.20 10.74 -4.72
N ILE A 215 2.17 11.40 -4.08
CA ILE A 215 2.68 12.73 -4.49
C ILE A 215 3.23 12.69 -5.92
N ARG A 216 3.97 11.63 -6.28
CA ARG A 216 4.47 11.45 -7.66
C ARG A 216 3.31 11.28 -8.65
N GLU A 217 2.29 10.53 -8.26
CA GLU A 217 1.10 10.33 -9.08
C GLU A 217 0.29 11.62 -9.26
N LEU A 218 0.13 12.43 -8.22
CA LEU A 218 -0.49 13.76 -8.32
C LEU A 218 0.23 14.65 -9.35
N LYS A 219 1.57 14.65 -9.32
CA LYS A 219 2.37 15.39 -10.32
C LYS A 219 2.21 14.82 -11.72
N ARG A 220 2.20 13.49 -11.87
CA ARG A 220 1.97 12.82 -13.16
C ARG A 220 0.60 13.20 -13.75
N ILE A 221 -0.44 13.14 -12.94
CA ILE A 221 -1.81 13.52 -13.29
C ILE A 221 -1.87 15.00 -13.72
N ASN A 222 -1.28 15.90 -12.93
CA ASN A 222 -1.25 17.32 -13.25
C ASN A 222 -0.52 17.60 -14.58
N ASN A 223 0.59 16.91 -14.84
CA ASN A 223 1.31 17.04 -16.11
C ASN A 223 0.51 16.48 -17.29
N GLU A 224 -0.20 15.36 -17.10
CA GLU A 224 -1.09 14.79 -18.11
C GLU A 224 -2.19 15.79 -18.47
N ASP A 225 -2.82 16.42 -17.47
CA ASP A 225 -3.89 17.42 -17.67
C ASP A 225 -3.39 18.68 -18.39
N ASN A 226 -2.16 19.12 -18.11
CA ASN A 226 -1.56 20.27 -18.78
C ASN A 226 -1.03 19.97 -20.18
N SER A 227 -0.93 18.70 -20.57
CA SER A 227 -0.41 18.29 -21.88
C SER A 227 -1.50 17.94 -22.90
N GLN A 228 -2.78 17.96 -22.51
CA GLN A 228 -3.93 17.76 -23.40
C GLN A 228 -4.38 19.09 -24.03
#